data_AF-A0A9J5Z3X9-F1
#
_entry.id   AF-A0A9J5Z3X9-F1
#
_cell.length_a   1.000
_cell.length_b   1.000
_cell.length_c   1.000
_cell.angle_alpha   90.00
_cell.angle_beta   90.00
_cell.angle_gamma   90.00
#
_symmetry.space_group_name_H-M   'P 1'
#
loop_
_entity.id
_entity.type
_entity.pdbx_description
1 polymer ?
#
loop_
_entity_poly.entity_id
_entity_poly.type
_entity_poly.pdbx_seq_one_letter_code
_entity_poly.pdbx_strand_id
1 'polypeptide(L)'
;MINALFSNIRGVRTKKAIHRLKSLVKRNNIRFLNSWIDQPDFYDVVEKEWRIHVKGYPMWIMQQKLKNLSKKLSVWSKDTI
;
A
#
# COMPACT_ATOMS: atom_id res chain seq x y z
N MET A 1 -10.01 9.05 -4.62
CA MET A 1 -9.78 8.66 -3.20
C MET A 1 -8.52 9.28 -2.58
N ILE A 2 -7.50 9.71 -3.35
CA ILE A 2 -6.27 10.35 -2.84
C ILE A 2 -6.51 11.74 -2.20
N ASN A 3 -7.49 12.51 -2.68
CA ASN A 3 -7.77 13.86 -2.17
C ASN A 3 -8.24 13.88 -0.70
N ALA A 4 -8.85 12.79 -0.21
CA ALA A 4 -9.31 12.68 1.18
C ALA A 4 -8.15 12.46 2.17
N LEU A 5 -7.06 11.81 1.75
CA LEU A 5 -5.87 11.60 2.60
C LEU A 5 -5.15 12.91 2.92
N PHE A 6 -5.17 13.89 2.00
CA PHE A 6 -4.53 15.18 2.22
C PHE A 6 -5.31 16.10 3.15
N SER A 7 -6.64 15.97 3.21
CA SER A 7 -7.49 16.78 4.10
C SER A 7 -7.43 16.29 5.56
N ASN A 8 -7.08 15.01 5.79
CA ASN A 8 -7.04 14.41 7.12
C ASN A 8 -5.70 14.62 7.86
N ILE A 9 -4.67 15.17 7.21
CA ILE A 9 -3.42 15.57 7.89
C ILE A 9 -3.67 16.95 8.50
N ARG A 10 -4.14 16.98 9.76
CA ARG A 10 -4.28 18.22 10.55
C ARG A 10 -3.03 19.09 10.38
N GLY A 11 -3.16 20.27 9.76
CA GLY A 11 -2.19 21.36 9.88
C GLY A 11 -1.36 21.74 8.65
N VAL A 12 -1.68 21.31 7.43
CA VAL A 12 -0.96 21.79 6.24
C VAL A 12 -1.46 23.19 5.82
N ARG A 13 -1.01 24.24 6.52
CA ARG A 13 -1.43 25.64 6.30
C ARG A 13 -0.53 26.47 5.35
N THR A 14 0.56 25.92 4.81
CA THR A 14 1.51 26.70 3.99
C THR A 14 1.75 26.12 2.60
N LYS A 15 1.86 26.99 1.58
CA LYS A 15 2.18 26.61 0.19
C LYS A 15 3.46 25.79 0.08
N LYS A 16 4.46 26.08 0.94
CA LYS A 16 5.72 25.34 1.04
C LYS A 16 5.52 23.91 1.56
N ALA A 17 4.65 23.71 2.55
CA ALA A 17 4.32 22.37 3.04
C ALA A 17 3.56 21.55 1.99
N ILE A 18 2.63 22.16 1.24
CA ILE A 18 1.94 21.53 0.11
C ILE A 18 2.92 21.14 -1.00
N HIS A 19 3.84 22.03 -1.36
CA HIS A 19 4.87 21.75 -2.37
C HIS A 19 5.83 20.63 -1.92
N ARG A 20 6.26 20.64 -0.64
CA ARG A 20 7.06 19.55 -0.06
C ARG A 20 6.29 18.23 -0.05
N LEU A 21 5.00 18.23 0.30
CA LEU A 21 4.14 17.05 0.23
C LEU A 21 4.01 16.53 -1.20
N LYS A 22 3.76 17.39 -2.19
CA LYS A 22 3.74 17.01 -3.61
C LYS A 22 5.10 16.44 -4.06
N SER A 23 6.21 17.04 -3.64
CA SER A 23 7.57 16.54 -3.89
C SER A 23 7.84 15.20 -3.21
N LEU A 24 7.35 15.00 -1.99
CA LEU A 24 7.48 13.75 -1.24
C LEU A 24 6.64 12.65 -1.86
N VAL A 25 5.41 12.94 -2.26
CA VAL A 25 4.50 12.01 -2.94
C VAL A 25 4.96 11.70 -4.36
N LYS A 26 5.62 12.64 -5.05
CA LYS A 26 6.28 12.38 -6.34
C LYS A 26 7.55 11.51 -6.19
N ARG A 27 8.28 11.66 -5.08
CA ARG A 27 9.44 10.83 -4.74
C ARG A 27 9.04 9.45 -4.20
N ASN A 28 7.88 9.36 -3.55
CA ASN A 28 7.30 8.10 -3.15
C ASN A 28 6.70 7.46 -4.41
N ASN A 29 7.22 6.32 -4.82
CA ASN A 29 6.92 5.69 -6.09
C ASN A 29 5.53 5.03 -6.09
N ILE A 30 4.45 5.81 -5.89
CA ILE A 30 3.05 5.31 -5.92
C ILE A 30 2.70 4.74 -7.31
N ARG A 31 3.46 5.12 -8.34
CA ARG A 31 3.34 4.58 -9.69
C ARG A 31 3.50 3.04 -9.72
N PHE A 32 4.34 2.46 -8.87
CA PHE A 32 4.49 1.00 -8.74
C PHE A 32 3.31 0.35 -8.02
N LEU A 33 2.66 1.04 -7.07
CA LEU A 33 1.45 0.51 -6.43
C LEU A 33 0.25 0.48 -7.38
N ASN A 34 0.15 1.44 -8.30
CA ASN A 34 -0.92 1.45 -9.29
C ASN A 34 -0.75 0.32 -10.32
N SER A 35 0.49 -0.01 -10.71
CA SER A 35 0.75 -1.10 -11.65
C SER A 35 0.28 -2.48 -11.17
N TRP A 36 0.15 -2.69 -9.85
CA TRP A 36 -0.41 -3.93 -9.30
C TRP A 36 -1.93 -3.96 -9.41
N ILE A 37 -2.61 -2.82 -9.24
CA ILE A 37 -4.08 -2.73 -9.30
C ILE A 37 -4.59 -2.93 -10.74
N ASP A 38 -3.77 -2.56 -11.74
CA ASP A 38 -4.10 -2.73 -13.16
C ASP A 38 -4.05 -4.21 -13.62
N GLN A 39 -3.48 -5.12 -12.81
CA GLN A 39 -3.43 -6.54 -13.12
C GLN A 39 -4.69 -7.26 -12.62
N PRO A 40 -5.40 -8.03 -13.48
CA PRO A 40 -6.64 -8.70 -13.10
C PRO A 40 -6.44 -9.71 -11.95
N ASP A 41 -5.28 -10.36 -11.88
CA ASP A 41 -4.97 -11.40 -10.89
C ASP A 41 -4.59 -10.85 -9.50
N PHE A 42 -4.43 -9.54 -9.36
CA PHE A 42 -3.98 -8.93 -8.10
C PHE A 42 -4.97 -9.18 -6.96
N TYR A 43 -6.27 -9.00 -7.22
CA TYR A 43 -7.30 -9.18 -6.21
C TYR A 43 -7.36 -10.64 -5.71
N ASP A 44 -7.22 -11.60 -6.61
CA ASP A 44 -7.22 -13.03 -6.28
C ASP A 44 -6.00 -13.43 -5.43
N VAL A 45 -4.82 -12.89 -5.75
CA VAL A 45 -3.59 -13.12 -4.98
C VAL A 45 -3.73 -12.53 -3.57
N VAL A 46 -4.28 -11.32 -3.45
CA VAL A 46 -4.50 -10.67 -2.15
C VAL A 46 -5.52 -11.44 -1.32
N GLU A 47 -6.66 -11.85 -1.89
CA GLU A 47 -7.69 -12.58 -1.15
C GLU A 47 -7.16 -13.93 -0.64
N LYS A 48 -6.45 -14.67 -1.51
CA LYS A 48 -5.87 -15.97 -1.17
C LYS A 48 -4.89 -15.86 0.00
N GLU A 49 -3.99 -14.88 -0.03
CA GLU A 49 -3.00 -14.67 1.02
C GLU A 49 -3.63 -14.13 2.31
N TRP A 50 -4.67 -13.31 2.19
CA TRP A 50 -5.37 -12.72 3.34
C TRP A 50 -6.23 -13.71 4.11
N ARG A 51 -6.77 -14.73 3.42
CA ARG A 51 -7.54 -15.83 4.03
C ARG A 51 -6.68 -16.78 4.87
N ILE A 52 -5.36 -16.75 4.73
CA ILE A 52 -4.46 -17.59 5.54
C ILE A 52 -4.69 -17.30 7.03
N HIS A 53 -4.99 -18.35 7.77
CA HIS A 53 -5.24 -18.25 9.19
C HIS A 53 -3.93 -18.04 9.94
N VAL A 54 -3.82 -16.91 10.63
CA VAL A 54 -2.69 -16.59 11.50
C VAL A 54 -3.21 -16.57 12.93
N LYS A 55 -2.55 -17.32 13.82
CA LYS A 55 -2.85 -17.35 15.25
C LYS A 55 -2.01 -16.30 16.00
N GLY A 56 -2.57 -15.70 17.04
CA GLY A 56 -1.86 -14.77 17.93
C GLY A 56 -2.71 -13.61 18.41
N TYR A 57 -2.07 -12.61 18.99
CA TYR A 57 -2.72 -11.36 19.38
C TYR A 57 -3.17 -10.56 18.14
N PRO A 58 -4.29 -9.82 18.16
CA PRO A 58 -4.82 -9.13 16.98
C PRO A 58 -3.80 -8.25 16.24
N MET A 59 -2.97 -7.49 16.96
CA MET A 59 -1.91 -6.67 16.35
C MET A 59 -0.84 -7.53 15.65
N TRP A 60 -0.49 -8.67 16.24
CA TRP A 60 0.44 -9.63 15.66
C TRP A 60 -0.14 -10.29 14.41
N ILE A 61 -1.41 -10.72 14.46
CA ILE A 61 -2.13 -11.29 13.32
C ILE A 61 -2.10 -10.30 12.15
N MET A 62 -2.45 -9.04 12.40
CA MET A 62 -2.43 -7.98 11.39
C MET A 62 -1.02 -7.79 10.80
N GLN A 63 -0.01 -7.68 11.67
CA GLN A 63 1.38 -7.51 11.22
C GLN A 63 1.86 -8.68 10.37
N GLN A 64 1.56 -9.91 10.75
CA GLN A 64 1.96 -11.11 10.01
C GLN A 64 1.25 -11.20 8.67
N LYS A 65 -0.06 -10.91 8.61
CA LYS A 65 -0.80 -10.85 7.34
C LYS A 65 -0.21 -9.83 6.38
N LEU A 66 0.13 -8.63 6.86
CA LEU A 66 0.79 -7.60 6.06
C LEU A 66 2.20 -8.02 5.61
N LYS A 67 2.98 -8.67 6.47
CA LYS A 67 4.32 -9.19 6.11
C LYS A 67 4.24 -10.27 5.03
N ASN A 68 3.30 -11.21 5.16
CA ASN A 68 3.11 -12.29 4.20
C ASN A 68 2.66 -11.72 2.85
N LEU A 69 1.67 -10.82 2.87
CA LEU A 69 1.19 -10.13 1.68
C LEU A 69 2.32 -9.37 0.98
N SER A 70 3.13 -8.60 1.72
CA SER A 70 4.27 -7.84 1.15
C SER A 70 5.31 -8.75 0.49
N LYS A 71 5.65 -9.88 1.13
CA LYS A 71 6.56 -10.88 0.54
C LYS A 71 5.97 -11.49 -0.73
N LYS A 72 4.70 -11.89 -0.68
CA LYS A 72 4.01 -12.52 -1.81
C LYS A 72 3.91 -11.58 -3.00
N LEU A 73 3.53 -10.32 -2.76
CA LEU A 73 3.48 -9.27 -3.77
C LEU A 73 4.86 -8.95 -4.34
N SER A 74 5.92 -8.95 -3.52
CA SER A 74 7.29 -8.72 -4.00
C SER A 74 7.82 -9.84 -4.90
N VAL A 75 7.37 -11.09 -4.68
CA VAL A 75 7.70 -12.23 -5.56
C VAL A 75 6.85 -12.15 -6.82
N TRP A 76 5.54 -12.02 -6.67
CA TRP A 76 4.60 -11.91 -7.80
C TRP A 76 4.94 -10.75 -8.74
N SER A 77 5.34 -9.59 -8.19
CA SER A 77 5.71 -8.44 -9.02
C SER A 77 6.99 -8.66 -9.83
N LYS A 78 7.84 -9.63 -9.47
CA LYS A 78 9.04 -9.98 -10.24
C LYS A 78 8.77 -11.05 -11.28
N ASP A 79 7.79 -11.91 -11.04
CA ASP A 79 7.40 -12.96 -11.99
C ASP A 79 6.50 -12.40 -13.11
N THR A 80 5.78 -11.30 -12.86
CA THR A 80 4.75 -10.75 -13.76
C THR A 80 5.19 -9.47 -14.52
N ILE A 81 6.27 -8.80 -14.07
CA ILE A 81 6.79 -7.53 -14.64
C ILE A 81 8.23 -7.76 -15.09
#